data_AF-A0A7I8DI99-F1
#
_entry.id   AF-A0A7I8DI99-F1
#
_cell.length_a   1.000
_cell.length_b   1.000
_cell.length_c   1.000
_cell.angle_alpha   90.00
_cell.angle_beta   90.00
_cell.angle_gamma   90.00
#
_symmetry.space_group_name_H-M   'P 1'
#
loop_
_entity.id
_entity.type
_entity.pdbx_description
1 polymer ?
#
loop_
_entity_poly.entity_id
_entity_poly.type
_entity_poly.pdbx_seq_one_letter_code
_entity_poly.pdbx_strand_id
1 'polypeptide(L)'
;MTTGLELVNKWIERNKGILSEEEMNGTNFVFGDSLYTIKRSGNRLDVEQSTGKLVIFRDLKQFSDDLTCRICGTEYNNKIDTIRCCTNGDE
;
A
#
# COMPACT_ATOMS: atom_id res chain seq x y z
N MET A 1 5.12 4.00 16.42
CA MET A 1 5.80 4.10 15.11
C MET A 1 5.14 3.08 14.22
N THR A 2 4.43 3.52 13.20
CA THR A 2 3.75 2.61 12.26
C THR A 2 4.79 1.94 11.37
N THR A 3 4.76 0.60 11.30
CA THR A 3 5.67 -0.20 10.48
C THR A 3 5.13 -0.41 9.07
N GLY A 4 6.00 -0.71 8.10
CA GLY A 4 5.56 -1.05 6.74
C GLY A 4 4.60 -2.24 6.70
N LEU A 5 4.84 -3.24 7.55
CA LEU A 5 3.98 -4.42 7.68
C LEU A 5 2.57 -4.06 8.17
N GLU A 6 2.45 -3.15 9.15
CA GLU A 6 1.15 -2.67 9.64
C GLU A 6 0.36 -1.97 8.53
N LEU A 7 1.03 -1.19 7.67
CA LEU A 7 0.37 -0.54 6.53
C LEU A 7 -0.14 -1.55 5.49
N VAL A 8 0.65 -2.59 5.20
CA VAL A 8 0.24 -3.68 4.28
C VAL A 8 -0.97 -4.42 4.85
N ASN A 9 -0.95 -4.76 6.15
CA ASN A 9 -2.07 -5.43 6.79
C ASN A 9 -3.34 -4.56 6.80
N LYS A 10 -3.22 -3.26 7.11
CA LYS A 10 -4.34 -2.31 7.01
C LYS A 10 -4.90 -2.26 5.58
N TRP A 11 -4.05 -2.29 4.56
CA TRP A 11 -4.48 -2.34 3.15
C TRP A 11 -5.22 -3.63 2.83
N ILE A 12 -4.72 -4.80 3.28
CA ILE A 12 -5.40 -6.09 3.09
C ILE A 12 -6.78 -6.07 3.72
N GLU A 13 -6.90 -5.69 5.00
CA GLU A 13 -8.20 -5.65 5.70
C GLU A 13 -9.19 -4.71 5.00
N ARG A 14 -8.73 -3.56 4.51
CA ARG A 14 -9.59 -2.60 3.81
C ARG A 14 -10.10 -3.10 2.46
N ASN A 15 -9.32 -3.95 1.78
CA ASN A 15 -9.67 -4.48 0.46
C ASN A 15 -10.33 -5.86 0.51
N LYS A 16 -10.46 -6.48 1.69
CA LYS A 16 -11.23 -7.72 1.87
C LYS A 16 -12.67 -7.53 1.40
N GLY A 17 -13.09 -8.38 0.47
CA GLY A 17 -14.45 -8.33 -0.11
C GLY A 17 -14.62 -7.30 -1.23
N ILE A 18 -13.63 -6.45 -1.49
CA ILE A 18 -13.57 -5.57 -2.67
C ILE A 18 -12.72 -6.25 -3.76
N LEU A 19 -11.54 -6.73 -3.37
CA LEU A 19 -10.64 -7.50 -4.21
C LEU A 19 -10.73 -8.97 -3.85
N SER A 20 -10.57 -9.84 -4.85
CA SER A 20 -10.33 -11.26 -4.62
C SER A 20 -8.92 -11.50 -4.05
N GLU A 21 -8.72 -12.64 -3.40
CA GLU A 21 -7.40 -13.06 -2.94
C GLU A 21 -6.39 -13.19 -4.09
N GLU A 22 -6.86 -13.53 -5.29
CA GLU A 22 -6.01 -13.60 -6.49
C GLU A 22 -5.54 -12.21 -6.94
N GLU A 23 -6.41 -11.20 -6.87
CA GLU A 23 -6.06 -9.82 -7.19
C GLU A 23 -5.11 -9.21 -6.15
N MET A 24 -5.27 -9.58 -4.87
CA MET A 24 -4.35 -9.13 -3.81
C MET A 24 -2.98 -9.81 -3.90
N ASN A 25 -2.94 -11.07 -4.32
CA ASN A 25 -1.70 -11.86 -4.42
C ASN A 25 -0.73 -11.26 -5.45
N GLY A 26 0.54 -11.12 -5.05
CA GLY A 26 1.59 -10.52 -5.87
C GLY A 26 1.69 -9.00 -5.75
N THR A 27 0.78 -8.35 -5.02
CA THR A 27 0.87 -6.91 -4.77
C THR A 27 2.14 -6.59 -3.99
N ASN A 28 2.88 -5.58 -4.46
CA ASN A 28 4.16 -5.15 -3.91
C ASN A 28 4.04 -3.76 -3.28
N PHE A 29 4.54 -3.60 -2.06
CA PHE A 29 4.57 -2.34 -1.32
C PHE A 29 6.01 -2.00 -0.95
N VAL A 30 6.39 -0.74 -1.12
CA VAL A 30 7.72 -0.27 -0.70
C VAL A 30 7.58 0.72 0.44
N PHE A 31 8.28 0.46 1.53
CA PHE A 31 8.36 1.35 2.69
C PHE A 31 9.81 1.44 3.16
N GLY A 32 10.42 2.63 3.04
CA GLY A 32 11.85 2.81 3.29
C GLY A 32 12.70 1.98 2.33
N ASP A 33 13.56 1.14 2.89
CA ASP A 33 14.43 0.16 2.21
C ASP A 33 13.85 -1.27 2.20
N SER A 34 12.58 -1.41 2.59
CA SER A 34 11.87 -2.68 2.65
C SER A 34 10.85 -2.79 1.52
N LEU A 35 10.84 -3.96 0.87
CA LEU A 35 9.81 -4.40 -0.06
C LEU A 35 8.93 -5.44 0.65
N TYR A 36 7.63 -5.29 0.56
CA TYR A 36 6.63 -6.22 1.07
C TYR A 36 5.82 -6.78 -0.09
N THR A 37 5.66 -8.09 -0.15
CA THR A 37 4.90 -8.76 -1.20
C THR A 37 3.81 -9.62 -0.58
N ILE A 38 2.56 -9.42 -1.01
CA ILE A 38 1.47 -10.33 -0.63
C ILE A 38 1.67 -11.64 -1.38
N LYS A 39 1.70 -12.76 -0.67
CA LYS A 39 1.82 -14.11 -1.21
C LYS A 39 0.65 -14.95 -0.74
N ARG A 40 0.05 -15.71 -1.65
CA ARG A 40 -0.90 -16.75 -1.29
C ARG A 40 -0.15 -17.99 -0.81
N SER A 41 -0.41 -18.40 0.43
CA SER A 41 0.08 -19.64 1.01
C SER A 41 -1.12 -20.53 1.36
N GLY A 42 -1.48 -21.41 0.41
CA GLY A 42 -2.69 -22.23 0.51
C GLY A 42 -3.98 -21.39 0.49
N ASN A 43 -4.76 -21.49 1.57
CA ASN A 43 -6.03 -20.77 1.75
C ASN A 43 -5.88 -19.46 2.53
N ARG A 44 -4.67 -18.90 2.61
CA ARG A 44 -4.40 -17.65 3.33
C ARG A 44 -3.47 -16.75 2.54
N LEU A 45 -3.60 -15.45 2.77
CA LEU A 45 -2.62 -14.45 2.36
C LEU A 45 -1.56 -14.31 3.46
N ASP A 46 -0.31 -14.24 3.04
CA ASP A 46 0.87 -13.98 3.85
C ASP A 46 1.63 -12.78 3.27
N VAL A 47 2.50 -12.15 4.05
CA VAL A 47 3.28 -10.98 3.64
C VAL A 47 4.77 -11.31 3.77
N GLU A 48 5.42 -11.46 2.62
CA GLU A 48 6.86 -11.64 2.55
C GLU A 48 7.56 -10.27 2.60
N GLN A 49 8.52 -10.11 3.51
CA GLN A 49 9.34 -8.91 3.61
C GLN A 49 10.76 -9.20 3.11
N SER A 50 11.26 -8.37 2.20
CA SER A 50 12.65 -8.34 1.77
C SER A 50 13.26 -6.98 2.08
N THR A 51 14.45 -6.98 2.69
CA THR A 51 15.23 -5.77 2.98
C THR A 51 16.47 -5.72 2.10
N GLY A 52 16.86 -4.52 1.64
CA GLY A 52 18.07 -4.37 0.83
C GLY A 52 18.08 -3.13 -0.06
N LYS A 53 19.03 -3.09 -1.00
CA LYS A 53 19.15 -1.98 -1.95
C LYS A 53 18.04 -2.06 -3.00
N LEU A 54 17.01 -1.22 -2.85
CA LEU A 54 15.88 -1.11 -3.77
C LEU A 54 16.13 0.00 -4.82
N VAL A 55 15.81 -0.29 -6.08
CA VAL A 55 15.79 0.70 -7.17
C VAL A 55 14.39 0.71 -7.77
N ILE A 56 13.70 1.84 -7.68
CA ILE A 56 12.34 2.01 -8.20
C ILE A 56 12.40 3.02 -9.34
N PHE A 57 12.12 2.58 -10.57
CA PHE A 57 11.87 3.48 -11.68
C PHE A 57 10.40 3.91 -11.61
N ARG A 58 10.14 5.22 -11.61
CA ARG A 58 8.79 5.78 -11.61
C ARG A 58 8.61 6.63 -12.86
N ASP A 59 7.49 6.46 -13.54
CA ASP A 59 7.13 7.37 -14.63
C ASP A 59 6.66 8.70 -14.02
N LEU A 60 7.35 9.80 -14.36
CA LEU A 60 7.04 11.14 -13.89
C LEU A 60 5.65 11.63 -14.33
N LYS A 61 5.05 11.04 -15.38
CA LYS A 61 3.68 11.36 -15.79
C LYS A 61 2.62 10.87 -14.80
N GLN A 62 2.91 9.84 -13.99
CA GLN A 62 2.01 9.36 -12.93
C GLN A 62 2.15 10.14 -11.62
N PHE A 63 3.15 11.03 -11.52
CA PHE A 63 3.44 11.79 -10.30
C PHE A 63 2.59 13.05 -10.10
N SER A 64 1.65 13.35 -11.01
CA SER A 64 0.67 14.42 -10.79
C SER A 64 -0.33 14.11 -9.65
N ASP A 65 -0.30 12.88 -9.12
CA ASP A 65 -1.20 12.36 -8.09
C ASP A 65 -0.81 12.77 -6.66
N ASP A 66 -0.37 14.01 -6.50
CA ASP A 66 -0.24 14.69 -5.20
C ASP A 66 -1.57 14.75 -4.42
N LEU A 67 -2.66 14.40 -5.10
CA LEU A 67 -4.00 14.36 -4.57
C LEU A 67 -4.54 12.95 -4.36
N THR A 68 -3.74 11.91 -4.55
CA THR A 68 -4.18 10.52 -4.39
C THR A 68 -3.67 9.95 -3.08
N CYS A 69 -4.58 9.41 -2.26
CA CYS A 69 -4.24 8.81 -0.98
C CYS A 69 -3.38 7.56 -1.21
N ARG A 70 -2.20 7.54 -0.59
CA ARG A 70 -1.24 6.42 -0.72
C ARG A 70 -1.70 5.13 -0.04
N ILE A 71 -2.72 5.22 0.82
CA ILE A 71 -3.25 4.08 1.58
C ILE A 71 -4.43 3.44 0.85
N CYS A 72 -5.35 4.22 0.29
CA CYS A 72 -6.59 3.69 -0.31
C CYS A 72 -6.77 3.99 -1.80
N GLY A 73 -5.83 4.70 -2.43
CA GLY A 73 -5.89 5.04 -3.86
C GLY A 73 -6.99 6.04 -4.23
N THR A 74 -7.66 6.65 -3.25
CA THR A 74 -8.71 7.65 -3.50
C THR A 74 -8.09 8.96 -3.96
N GLU A 75 -8.56 9.47 -5.10
CA GLU A 75 -8.23 10.81 -5.59
C GLU A 75 -9.04 11.87 -4.85
N TYR A 76 -8.39 12.97 -4.50
CA TYR A 76 -8.97 14.12 -3.83
C TYR A 76 -8.80 15.37 -4.70
N ASN A 77 -9.54 16.42 -4.37
CA ASN A 77 -9.43 17.71 -5.08
C ASN A 77 -8.37 18.64 -4.47
N ASN A 78 -7.85 18.30 -3.28
CA ASN A 78 -6.82 19.09 -2.62
C ASN A 78 -5.93 18.25 -1.70
N LYS A 79 -4.72 18.76 -1.45
CA LYS A 79 -3.68 18.08 -0.67
C LYS A 79 -4.08 17.85 0.79
N ILE A 80 -4.89 18.75 1.36
CA ILE A 80 -5.30 18.65 2.78
C ILE A 80 -6.18 17.41 2.97
N ASP A 81 -7.15 17.18 2.09
CA ASP A 81 -8.03 16.02 2.17
C ASP A 81 -7.28 14.71 1.89
N THR A 82 -6.30 14.76 0.98
CA THR A 82 -5.39 13.65 0.71
C THR A 82 -4.60 13.26 1.97
N ILE A 83 -4.02 14.25 2.65
CA ILE A 83 -3.25 14.08 3.89
C ILE A 83 -4.16 13.57 5.01
N ARG A 84 -5.37 14.15 5.18
CA ARG A 84 -6.34 13.70 6.18
C ARG A 84 -6.70 12.23 6.01
N CYS A 85 -6.94 11.77 4.79
CA CYS A 85 -7.19 10.35 4.53
C CYS A 85 -5.99 9.47 4.91
N CYS A 86 -4.76 9.93 4.62
CA CYS A 86 -3.54 9.21 4.97
C CYS A 86 -3.23 9.22 6.48
N THR A 87 -3.75 10.18 7.25
CA THR A 87 -3.36 10.42 8.65
C THR A 87 -4.42 9.92 9.64
N ASN A 88 -5.70 9.89 9.26
CA ASN A 88 -6.81 9.45 10.14
C ASN A 88 -6.99 7.92 10.19
N GLY A 89 -5.98 7.14 9.83
CA GLY A 89 -5.98 5.68 10.01
C GLY A 89 -5.52 5.24 11.40
N ASP A 90 -5.29 6.18 12.32
CA ASP A 90 -4.72 5.98 13.66
C ASP A 90 -5.68 6.39 14.81
N GLU A 91 -7.00 6.41 14.56
CA GLU A 91 -8.04 6.48 15.61
C GLU A 91 -8.87 5.19 15.68
#